data_AF-A0A5Q2Q672-F1
#
_entry.id   AF-A0A5Q2Q672-F1
#
_cell.length_a   1.000
_cell.length_b   1.000
_cell.length_c   1.000
_cell.angle_alpha   90.00
_cell.angle_beta   90.00
_cell.angle_gamma   90.00
#
_symmetry.space_group_name_H-M   'P 1'
#
loop_
_entity.id
_entity.type
_entity.pdbx_description
1 polymer ?
#
loop_
_entity_poly.entity_id
_entity_poly.type
_entity_poly.pdbx_seq_one_letter_code
_entity_poly.pdbx_strand_id
1 'polypeptide(L)'
;MQKYLTLSTLLLAMLVAGCNSDSLEINVNAAHIVSSLDGSPAGQADFEAEFSLLGELDDEQRAQLDAIVSAVESMMDIDSVEIESGDFGPSLLIEGSIPISNDPNERSPWYLKTSQFDDGLVQVELATGQNFEPLKSQMEDINFMLTPAAYHSVKYKLKGSRALVMAPAVEVDGVTHLFYRGALDKRLILNFNGGPFEQTGAGFVMSTE
;
A
#
# COMPACT_ATOMS: atom_id res chain seq x y z
N MET A 1 -48.96 2.49 -24.39
CA MET A 1 -48.61 1.75 -23.16
C MET A 1 -47.12 1.47 -23.21
N GLN A 2 -46.32 2.37 -22.64
CA GLN A 2 -44.86 2.30 -22.62
C GLN A 2 -44.43 3.04 -21.36
N LYS A 3 -44.49 2.35 -20.21
CA LYS A 3 -44.21 2.91 -18.88
C LYS A 3 -43.56 1.89 -17.93
N TYR A 4 -42.76 0.97 -18.46
CA TYR A 4 -41.98 0.02 -17.66
C TYR A 4 -40.49 -0.05 -18.05
N LEU A 5 -39.96 0.96 -18.74
CA LEU A 5 -38.59 0.93 -19.28
C LEU A 5 -37.68 2.06 -18.77
N THR A 6 -37.93 2.60 -17.59
CA THR A 6 -37.11 3.66 -16.98
C THR A 6 -36.95 3.47 -15.46
N LEU A 7 -36.81 2.22 -15.01
CA LEU A 7 -36.51 1.91 -13.61
C LEU A 7 -35.46 0.81 -13.42
N SER A 8 -34.70 0.48 -14.48
CA SER A 8 -33.65 -0.55 -14.45
C SER A 8 -32.22 -0.01 -14.65
N THR A 9 -32.06 1.32 -14.69
CA THR A 9 -30.76 2.00 -14.91
C THR A 9 -30.27 2.76 -13.67
N LEU A 10 -30.85 2.50 -12.50
CA LEU A 10 -30.54 3.18 -11.23
C LEU A 10 -30.12 2.21 -10.11
N LEU A 11 -29.59 1.05 -10.47
CA LEU A 11 -29.03 0.06 -9.53
C LEU A 11 -27.63 -0.43 -9.98
N LEU A 12 -26.85 0.47 -10.58
CA LEU A 12 -25.43 0.26 -10.91
C LEU A 12 -24.61 1.50 -10.50
N ALA A 13 -24.93 2.06 -9.34
CA ALA A 13 -24.31 3.27 -8.80
C ALA A 13 -23.91 3.11 -7.31
N MET A 14 -23.77 1.86 -6.84
CA MET A 14 -23.44 1.53 -5.44
C MET A 14 -22.28 0.52 -5.31
N LEU A 15 -21.36 0.47 -6.28
CA LEU A 15 -20.06 -0.18 -6.07
C LEU A 15 -19.03 0.94 -5.92
N VAL A 16 -18.57 1.07 -4.68
CA VAL A 16 -18.15 2.31 -4.03
C VAL A 16 -16.63 2.41 -4.06
N ALA A 17 -16.12 3.61 -4.36
CA ALA A 17 -14.82 4.17 -4.00
C ALA A 17 -13.58 3.25 -3.97
N GLY A 18 -12.81 3.26 -5.06
CA GLY A 18 -11.37 2.95 -5.08
C GLY A 18 -10.99 1.51 -4.70
N CYS A 19 -10.05 0.93 -5.43
CA CYS A 19 -9.39 -0.30 -4.98
C CYS A 19 -8.41 0.05 -3.85
N ASN A 20 -8.95 0.37 -2.67
CA ASN A 20 -8.19 0.41 -1.43
C ASN A 20 -8.04 -1.02 -0.93
N SER A 21 -6.86 -1.33 -0.41
CA SER A 21 -6.70 -2.54 0.38
C SER A 21 -7.40 -2.38 1.72
N ASP A 22 -7.99 -3.47 2.23
CA ASP A 22 -8.52 -3.50 3.59
C ASP A 22 -7.39 -3.44 4.61
N SER A 23 -6.24 -4.02 4.25
CA SER A 23 -5.01 -3.87 5.00
C SER A 23 -3.81 -3.79 4.04
N LEU A 24 -2.84 -2.95 4.39
CA LEU A 24 -1.51 -2.95 3.80
C LEU A 24 -0.49 -3.01 4.92
N GLU A 25 0.28 -4.09 4.95
CA GLU A 25 1.39 -4.27 5.86
C GLU A 25 2.70 -4.20 5.11
N ILE A 26 3.67 -3.47 5.65
CA ILE A 26 4.99 -3.31 5.04
C ILE A 26 6.07 -3.63 6.08
N ASN A 27 6.87 -4.65 5.80
CA ASN A 27 7.99 -5.10 6.61
C ASN A 27 9.26 -4.40 6.15
N VAL A 28 9.79 -3.51 7.00
CA VAL A 28 10.90 -2.62 6.62
C VAL A 28 12.10 -2.87 7.52
N ASN A 29 13.28 -3.00 6.93
CA ASN A 29 14.54 -3.02 7.67
C ASN A 29 15.15 -1.62 7.73
N ALA A 30 15.40 -1.12 8.95
CA ALA A 30 16.08 0.14 9.21
C ALA A 30 17.40 0.28 8.43
N ALA A 31 18.16 -0.81 8.30
CA ALA A 31 19.42 -0.80 7.57
C ALA A 31 19.22 -0.47 6.08
N HIS A 32 18.11 -0.92 5.47
CA HIS A 32 17.80 -0.64 4.07
C HIS A 32 17.44 0.84 3.86
N ILE A 33 16.70 1.43 4.82
CA ILE A 33 16.39 2.87 4.83
C ILE A 33 17.68 3.71 4.91
N VAL A 34 18.62 3.34 5.78
CA VAL A 34 19.89 4.07 5.89
C VAL A 34 20.70 3.92 4.60
N SER A 35 20.78 2.71 4.03
CA SER A 35 21.55 2.48 2.81
C SER A 35 20.99 3.17 1.57
N SER A 36 19.67 3.41 1.49
CA SER A 36 19.07 4.08 0.34
C SER A 36 19.50 5.55 0.22
N LEU A 37 19.92 6.18 1.32
CA LEU A 37 20.45 7.56 1.29
C LEU A 37 21.82 7.66 0.62
N ASP A 38 22.63 6.61 0.73
CA ASP A 38 24.02 6.60 0.26
C ASP A 38 24.13 6.25 -1.24
N GLY A 39 23.01 6.11 -1.96
CA GLY A 39 22.99 5.68 -3.36
C GLY A 39 23.44 4.23 -3.56
N SER A 40 23.46 3.44 -2.48
CA SER A 40 23.62 1.99 -2.53
C SER A 40 22.40 1.36 -3.24
N PRO A 41 22.49 0.11 -3.72
CA PRO A 41 21.35 -0.56 -4.36
C PRO A 41 20.11 -0.43 -3.48
N ALA A 42 18.98 -0.06 -4.10
CA ALA A 42 17.71 0.11 -3.40
C ALA A 42 17.42 -1.17 -2.60
N GLY A 43 17.36 -1.05 -1.27
CA GLY A 43 16.85 -2.13 -0.44
C GLY A 43 15.38 -2.34 -0.75
N GLN A 44 14.86 -3.53 -0.47
CA GLN A 44 13.44 -3.81 -0.61
C GLN A 44 12.76 -3.89 0.76
N ALA A 45 11.45 -3.64 0.77
CA ALA A 45 10.54 -3.91 1.86
C ALA A 45 9.49 -4.90 1.38
N ASP A 46 9.26 -5.96 2.16
CA ASP A 46 8.24 -6.95 1.84
C ASP A 46 6.88 -6.36 2.22
N PHE A 47 5.87 -6.58 1.40
CA PHE A 47 4.50 -6.16 1.70
C PHE A 47 3.52 -7.33 1.62
N GLU A 48 2.44 -7.17 2.36
CA GLU A 48 1.26 -8.04 2.34
C GLU A 48 0.04 -7.12 2.23
N ALA A 49 -0.76 -7.31 1.19
CA ALA A 49 -1.97 -6.53 0.93
C ALA A 49 -3.17 -7.46 0.84
N GLU A 50 -4.24 -7.11 1.57
CA GLU A 50 -5.49 -7.86 1.57
C GLU A 50 -6.61 -7.03 0.95
N PHE A 51 -7.40 -7.65 0.06
CA PHE A 51 -8.57 -7.06 -0.56
C PHE A 51 -9.78 -7.99 -0.43
N SER A 52 -10.85 -7.52 0.18
CA SER A 52 -12.11 -8.23 0.26
C SER A 52 -12.78 -8.25 -1.11
N LEU A 53 -13.17 -9.43 -1.56
CA LEU A 53 -13.89 -9.60 -2.81
C LEU A 53 -15.40 -9.62 -2.53
N LEU A 54 -16.15 -8.84 -3.31
CA LEU A 54 -17.59 -8.74 -3.14
C LEU A 54 -18.31 -9.90 -3.83
N GLY A 55 -18.85 -10.81 -3.03
CA GLY A 55 -19.66 -11.94 -3.50
C GLY A 55 -18.84 -13.15 -3.95
N GLU A 56 -19.52 -14.17 -4.44
CA GLU A 56 -18.85 -15.32 -5.05
C GLU A 56 -18.24 -14.92 -6.39
N LEU A 57 -17.04 -15.41 -6.68
CA LEU A 57 -16.40 -15.22 -7.99
C LEU A 57 -17.04 -16.17 -9.02
N ASP A 58 -17.73 -15.61 -10.00
CA ASP A 58 -18.09 -16.32 -11.22
C ASP A 58 -16.93 -16.38 -12.23
N ASP A 59 -17.13 -17.04 -13.37
CA ASP A 59 -16.08 -17.21 -14.38
C ASP A 59 -15.64 -15.89 -15.02
N GLU A 60 -16.52 -14.89 -15.10
CA GLU A 60 -16.19 -13.56 -15.63
C GLU A 60 -15.34 -12.78 -14.62
N GLN A 61 -15.73 -12.79 -13.35
CA GLN A 61 -15.00 -12.14 -12.27
C GLN A 61 -13.62 -12.76 -12.05
N ARG A 62 -13.49 -14.09 -12.17
CA ARG A 62 -12.17 -14.75 -12.15
C ARG A 62 -11.29 -14.27 -13.30
N ALA A 63 -11.82 -14.19 -14.52
CA ALA A 63 -11.05 -13.72 -15.66
C ALA A 63 -10.61 -12.25 -15.51
N GLN A 64 -11.45 -11.39 -14.92
CA GLN A 64 -11.06 -10.01 -14.59
C GLN A 64 -9.96 -9.97 -13.52
N LEU A 65 -10.09 -10.79 -12.47
CA LEU A 65 -9.09 -10.90 -11.42
C LEU A 65 -7.73 -11.35 -11.96
N ASP A 66 -7.70 -12.39 -12.80
CA ASP A 66 -6.48 -12.87 -13.45
C ASP A 66 -5.81 -11.77 -14.31
N ALA A 67 -6.61 -10.96 -15.00
CA ALA A 67 -6.10 -9.83 -15.79
C ALA A 67 -5.49 -8.72 -14.91
N ILE A 68 -6.09 -8.43 -13.76
CA ILE A 68 -5.56 -7.45 -12.80
C ILE A 68 -4.25 -7.95 -12.21
N VAL A 69 -4.21 -9.21 -11.77
CA VAL A 69 -3.01 -9.85 -11.23
C VAL A 69 -1.89 -9.79 -12.25
N SER A 70 -2.17 -10.14 -13.51
CA SER A 70 -1.20 -10.05 -14.61
C SER A 70 -0.69 -8.61 -14.84
N ALA A 71 -1.55 -7.60 -14.68
CA ALA A 71 -1.15 -6.19 -14.78
C ALA A 71 -0.19 -5.79 -13.64
N VAL A 72 -0.52 -6.17 -12.41
CA VAL A 72 0.31 -5.90 -11.22
C VAL A 72 1.67 -6.62 -11.33
N GLU A 73 1.68 -7.91 -11.63
CA GLU A 73 2.91 -8.72 -11.81
C GLU A 73 3.82 -8.19 -12.93
N SER A 74 3.27 -7.47 -13.92
CA SER A 74 4.07 -6.88 -15.00
C SER A 74 4.89 -5.65 -14.58
N MET A 75 4.55 -5.03 -13.44
CA MET A 75 5.15 -3.77 -12.97
C MET A 75 5.67 -3.82 -11.53
N MET A 76 5.35 -4.87 -10.78
CA MET A 76 5.72 -5.08 -9.38
C MET A 76 6.38 -6.44 -9.20
N ASP A 77 7.20 -6.55 -8.15
CA ASP A 77 7.80 -7.80 -7.73
C ASP A 77 6.81 -8.51 -6.80
N ILE A 78 6.10 -9.49 -7.34
CA ILE A 78 5.02 -10.23 -6.67
C ILE A 78 5.51 -11.65 -6.41
N ASP A 79 5.47 -12.04 -5.14
CA ASP A 79 5.89 -13.37 -4.68
C ASP A 79 4.73 -14.37 -4.72
N SER A 80 3.54 -13.92 -4.28
CA SER A 80 2.36 -14.77 -4.19
C SER A 80 1.07 -13.97 -4.39
N VAL A 81 0.08 -14.65 -4.97
CA VAL A 81 -1.30 -14.18 -5.02
C VAL A 81 -2.20 -15.34 -4.63
N GLU A 82 -2.95 -15.17 -3.56
CA GLU A 82 -3.82 -16.20 -3.00
C GLU A 82 -5.26 -15.71 -2.85
N ILE A 83 -6.22 -16.60 -3.09
CA ILE A 83 -7.63 -16.34 -2.80
C ILE A 83 -8.01 -17.19 -1.60
N GLU A 84 -8.26 -16.53 -0.48
CA GLU A 84 -8.70 -17.17 0.74
C GLU A 84 -10.22 -17.13 0.86
N SER A 85 -10.82 -18.14 1.47
CA SER A 85 -12.24 -18.14 1.81
C SER A 85 -12.40 -17.71 3.26
N GLY A 86 -12.98 -16.53 3.50
CA GLY A 86 -13.28 -16.02 4.84
C GLY A 86 -14.75 -16.17 5.22
N ASP A 87 -15.05 -15.98 6.51
CA ASP A 87 -16.41 -15.99 7.05
C ASP A 87 -17.31 -14.88 6.45
N PHE A 88 -16.71 -13.85 5.84
CA PHE A 88 -17.39 -12.69 5.25
C PHE A 88 -17.32 -12.64 3.72
N GLY A 89 -16.82 -13.70 3.08
CA GLY A 89 -16.60 -13.76 1.64
C GLY A 89 -15.13 -14.08 1.31
N PRO A 90 -14.80 -14.24 0.02
CA PRO A 90 -13.43 -14.45 -0.39
C PRO A 90 -12.58 -13.19 -0.24
N SER A 91 -11.30 -13.36 0.05
CA SER A 91 -10.30 -12.28 0.11
C SER A 91 -9.14 -12.62 -0.83
N LEU A 92 -8.59 -11.59 -1.46
CA LEU A 92 -7.38 -11.66 -2.27
C LEU A 92 -6.20 -11.19 -1.40
N LEU A 93 -5.23 -12.08 -1.21
CA LEU A 93 -3.96 -11.77 -0.56
C LEU A 93 -2.90 -11.62 -1.64
N ILE A 94 -2.16 -10.51 -1.62
CA ILE A 94 -1.02 -10.25 -2.50
C ILE A 94 0.21 -10.02 -1.64
N GLU A 95 1.23 -10.85 -1.82
CA GLU A 95 2.54 -10.67 -1.18
C GLU A 95 3.58 -10.34 -2.25
N GLY A 96 4.54 -9.50 -1.87
CA GLY A 96 5.64 -9.14 -2.75
C GLY A 96 6.60 -8.17 -2.09
N SER A 97 7.35 -7.45 -2.92
CA SER A 97 8.30 -6.46 -2.45
C SER A 97 8.17 -5.12 -3.18
N ILE A 98 8.44 -4.04 -2.43
CA ILE A 98 8.56 -2.69 -2.98
C ILE A 98 9.94 -2.11 -2.69
N PRO A 99 10.50 -1.26 -3.57
CA PRO A 99 11.80 -0.66 -3.34
C PRO A 99 11.76 0.40 -2.23
N ILE A 100 12.89 0.59 -1.59
CA ILE A 100 13.21 1.70 -0.67
C ILE A 100 14.21 2.59 -1.40
N SER A 101 13.80 3.80 -1.75
CA SER A 101 14.53 4.62 -2.73
C SER A 101 14.48 6.11 -2.41
N ASN A 102 15.57 6.81 -2.71
CA ASN A 102 15.60 8.28 -2.77
C ASN A 102 15.61 8.82 -4.22
N ASP A 103 15.49 7.94 -5.22
CA ASP A 103 15.46 8.33 -6.63
C ASP A 103 14.12 9.02 -6.96
N PRO A 104 14.12 10.30 -7.39
CA PRO A 104 12.90 10.96 -7.84
C PRO A 104 12.29 10.34 -9.11
N ASN A 105 13.00 9.44 -9.79
CA ASN A 105 12.57 8.74 -10.99
C ASN A 105 12.26 7.26 -10.75
N GLU A 106 12.00 6.86 -9.50
CA GLU A 106 11.59 5.50 -9.17
C GLU A 106 10.43 5.05 -10.07
N ARG A 107 10.59 3.88 -10.69
CA ARG A 107 9.65 3.35 -11.67
C ARG A 107 8.56 2.53 -11.04
N SER A 108 8.81 1.86 -9.90
CA SER A 108 7.80 1.01 -9.27
C SER A 108 6.49 1.79 -9.00
N PRO A 109 5.30 1.19 -9.24
CA PRO A 109 4.03 1.85 -9.00
C PRO A 109 3.91 2.41 -7.58
N TRP A 110 4.34 1.63 -6.58
CA TRP A 110 4.54 2.08 -5.20
C TRP A 110 5.96 1.78 -4.73
N TYR A 111 6.45 2.62 -3.82
CA TYR A 111 7.75 2.46 -3.17
C TYR A 111 7.79 3.19 -1.83
N LEU A 112 8.78 2.84 -0.99
CA LEU A 112 9.10 3.62 0.20
C LEU A 112 10.12 4.68 -0.17
N LYS A 113 9.64 5.92 -0.24
CA LYS A 113 10.49 7.07 -0.50
C LYS A 113 11.25 7.44 0.76
N THR A 114 12.56 7.59 0.60
CA THR A 114 13.45 8.07 1.65
C THR A 114 14.02 9.43 1.27
N SER A 115 13.99 10.39 2.19
CA SER A 115 14.58 11.71 2.02
C SER A 115 15.24 12.19 3.31
N GLN A 116 16.29 13.00 3.19
CA GLN A 116 16.86 13.64 4.36
C GLN A 116 15.86 14.65 4.94
N PHE A 117 15.53 14.47 6.22
CA PHE A 117 14.63 15.37 6.96
C PHE A 117 15.41 16.46 7.69
N ASP A 118 16.49 16.06 8.36
CA ASP A 118 17.45 16.92 9.06
C ASP A 118 18.80 16.19 9.18
N ASP A 119 19.80 16.83 9.78
CA ASP A 119 21.08 16.20 10.09
C ASP A 119 20.88 14.94 10.96
N GLY A 120 21.26 13.78 10.41
CA GLY A 120 21.10 12.47 11.07
C GLY A 120 19.66 11.95 11.14
N LEU A 121 18.70 12.59 10.45
CA LEU A 121 17.30 12.18 10.40
C LEU A 121 16.82 11.92 8.97
N VAL A 122 16.16 10.78 8.78
CA VAL A 122 15.57 10.37 7.50
C VAL A 122 14.06 10.28 7.60
N GLN A 123 13.35 10.88 6.65
CA GLN A 123 11.92 10.69 6.44
C GLN A 123 11.69 9.50 5.51
N VAL A 124 10.70 8.69 5.86
CA VAL A 124 10.22 7.53 5.11
C VAL A 124 8.72 7.71 4.86
N GLU A 125 8.28 7.58 3.62
CA GLU A 125 6.86 7.68 3.25
C GLU A 125 6.50 6.70 2.13
N LEU A 126 5.29 6.13 2.18
CA LEU A 126 4.73 5.40 1.03
C LEU A 126 4.42 6.42 -0.07
N ALA A 127 4.99 6.20 -1.25
CA ALA A 127 4.86 7.08 -2.39
C ALA A 127 4.55 6.30 -3.67
N THR A 128 4.07 7.01 -4.68
CA THR A 128 3.85 6.48 -6.03
C THR A 128 5.02 6.83 -6.95
N GLY A 129 5.47 5.88 -7.77
CA GLY A 129 6.50 6.10 -8.79
C GLY A 129 5.94 6.32 -10.19
N GLN A 130 6.81 6.26 -11.20
CA GLN A 130 6.46 6.58 -12.59
C GLN A 130 5.45 5.62 -13.21
N ASN A 131 5.42 4.35 -12.78
CA ASN A 131 4.50 3.36 -13.32
C ASN A 131 3.13 3.33 -12.61
N PHE A 132 2.87 4.19 -11.63
CA PHE A 132 1.56 4.22 -10.96
C PHE A 132 0.43 4.56 -11.94
N GLU A 133 0.55 5.65 -12.71
CA GLU A 133 -0.47 6.04 -13.69
C GLU A 133 -0.60 5.03 -14.85
N PRO A 134 0.49 4.47 -15.41
CA PRO A 134 0.40 3.34 -16.34
C PRO A 134 -0.35 2.12 -15.77
N LEU A 135 -0.03 1.69 -14.54
CA LEU A 135 -0.72 0.57 -13.89
C LEU A 135 -2.21 0.87 -13.72
N LYS A 136 -2.53 2.06 -13.19
CA LYS A 136 -3.89 2.54 -13.03
C LYS A 136 -4.67 2.51 -14.35
N SER A 137 -4.08 3.04 -15.42
CA SER A 137 -4.70 3.02 -16.75
C SER A 137 -4.98 1.59 -17.21
N GLN A 138 -4.04 0.66 -17.00
CA GLN A 138 -4.21 -0.74 -17.38
C GLN A 138 -5.32 -1.43 -16.57
N MET A 139 -5.43 -1.13 -15.28
CA MET A 139 -6.52 -1.64 -14.43
C MET A 139 -7.88 -1.07 -14.83
N GLU A 140 -7.95 0.24 -15.14
CA GLU A 140 -9.17 0.91 -15.60
C GLU A 140 -9.62 0.41 -16.98
N ASP A 141 -8.69 0.02 -17.85
CA ASP A 141 -8.98 -0.62 -19.15
C ASP A 141 -9.61 -2.02 -18.99
N ILE A 142 -9.25 -2.76 -17.94
CA ILE A 142 -9.87 -4.04 -17.59
C ILE A 142 -11.28 -3.79 -17.05
N ASN A 143 -11.40 -2.89 -16.08
CA ASN A 143 -12.67 -2.47 -15.52
C ASN A 143 -12.52 -1.06 -14.94
N PHE A 144 -13.25 -0.09 -15.50
CA PHE A 144 -13.16 1.33 -15.13
C PHE A 144 -13.48 1.61 -13.65
N MET A 145 -14.11 0.65 -12.95
CA MET A 145 -14.39 0.76 -11.51
C MET A 145 -13.20 0.35 -10.64
N LEU A 146 -12.14 -0.22 -11.22
CA LEU A 146 -10.96 -0.74 -10.54
C LEU A 146 -9.79 0.25 -10.65
N THR A 147 -9.93 1.37 -9.94
CA THR A 147 -8.85 2.36 -9.82
C THR A 147 -8.01 2.05 -8.59
N PRO A 148 -6.71 1.72 -8.72
CA PRO A 148 -5.84 1.56 -7.55
C PRO A 148 -5.70 2.88 -6.80
N ALA A 149 -5.61 2.78 -5.47
CA ALA A 149 -5.35 3.95 -4.64
C ALA A 149 -3.87 4.32 -4.60
N ALA A 150 -3.56 5.61 -4.68
CA ALA A 150 -2.18 6.07 -4.52
C ALA A 150 -1.65 5.83 -3.10
N TYR A 151 -2.54 5.94 -2.11
CA TYR A 151 -2.20 5.83 -0.70
C TYR A 151 -3.22 4.98 0.04
N HIS A 152 -2.72 4.25 1.03
CA HIS A 152 -3.46 3.29 1.82
C HIS A 152 -3.31 3.63 3.30
N SER A 153 -4.22 3.11 4.13
CA SER A 153 -3.88 2.90 5.54
C SER A 153 -2.78 1.84 5.62
N VAL A 154 -1.71 2.09 6.38
CA VAL A 154 -0.49 1.26 6.38
C VAL A 154 -0.07 0.86 7.78
N LYS A 155 0.29 -0.41 7.94
CA LYS A 155 1.01 -0.95 9.09
C LYS A 155 2.47 -1.19 8.73
N TYR A 156 3.37 -0.36 9.25
CA TYR A 156 4.80 -0.62 9.13
C TYR A 156 5.28 -1.53 10.26
N LYS A 157 5.88 -2.66 9.91
CA LYS A 157 6.67 -3.51 10.82
C LYS A 157 8.16 -3.17 10.63
N LEU A 158 8.61 -2.14 11.34
CA LEU A 158 9.99 -1.68 11.28
C LEU A 158 10.90 -2.57 12.13
N LYS A 159 11.90 -3.18 11.51
CA LYS A 159 12.94 -4.00 12.16
C LYS A 159 14.25 -3.23 12.22
N GLY A 160 14.95 -3.30 13.35
CA GLY A 160 16.24 -2.63 13.54
C GLY A 160 16.56 -2.41 15.01
N SER A 161 17.59 -1.61 15.28
CA SER A 161 17.97 -1.29 16.66
C SER A 161 18.63 0.08 16.74
N ARG A 162 18.54 0.72 17.91
CA ARG A 162 19.30 1.93 18.31
C ARG A 162 18.86 3.23 17.64
N ALA A 163 18.00 3.19 16.64
CA ALA A 163 17.40 4.38 16.05
C ALA A 163 16.28 4.97 16.93
N LEU A 164 16.14 6.28 16.92
CA LEU A 164 14.96 7.00 17.38
C LEU A 164 13.94 7.06 16.25
N VAL A 165 12.67 6.77 16.51
CA VAL A 165 11.57 6.86 15.55
C VAL A 165 10.55 7.89 16.00
N MET A 166 10.09 8.71 15.08
CA MET A 166 9.09 9.76 15.27
C MET A 166 8.00 9.63 14.21
N ALA A 167 6.74 9.72 14.62
CA ALA A 167 5.62 9.55 13.69
C ALA A 167 4.40 10.36 14.14
N PRO A 168 3.75 11.12 13.23
CA PRO A 168 2.52 11.84 13.55
C PRO A 168 1.28 10.93 13.44
N ALA A 169 0.25 11.22 14.24
CA ALA A 169 -1.08 10.60 14.17
C ALA A 169 -1.05 9.07 13.98
N VAL A 170 -0.20 8.39 14.75
CA VAL A 170 0.11 6.97 14.60
C VAL A 170 -0.40 6.19 15.82
N GLU A 171 -0.82 4.95 15.62
CA GLU A 171 -1.02 4.00 16.71
C GLU A 171 0.20 3.10 16.89
N VAL A 172 0.66 2.96 18.13
CA VAL A 172 1.76 2.09 18.54
C VAL A 172 1.29 1.28 19.75
N ASP A 173 1.44 -0.05 19.69
CA ASP A 173 1.01 -0.97 20.75
C ASP A 173 -0.45 -0.78 21.20
N GLY A 174 -1.35 -0.47 20.26
CA GLY A 174 -2.78 -0.23 20.53
C GLY A 174 -3.10 1.13 21.15
N VAL A 175 -2.13 2.03 21.27
CA VAL A 175 -2.31 3.39 21.77
C VAL A 175 -2.13 4.39 20.63
N THR A 176 -3.15 5.23 20.39
CA THR A 176 -3.07 6.31 19.40
C THR A 176 -2.31 7.52 19.95
N HIS A 177 -1.33 7.99 19.20
CA HIS A 177 -0.52 9.15 19.51
C HIS A 177 -0.75 10.26 18.49
N LEU A 178 -0.97 11.49 18.96
CA LEU A 178 -0.90 12.67 18.09
C LEU A 178 0.50 12.81 17.47
N PHE A 179 1.52 12.55 18.28
CA PHE A 179 2.91 12.47 17.86
C PHE A 179 3.62 11.44 18.74
N TYR A 180 4.17 10.41 18.11
CA TYR A 180 4.97 9.38 18.76
C TYR A 180 6.45 9.74 18.65
N ARG A 181 7.20 9.45 19.72
CA ARG A 181 8.66 9.46 19.74
C ARG A 181 9.12 8.31 20.63
N GLY A 182 9.88 7.37 20.08
CA GLY A 182 10.39 6.23 20.84
C GLY A 182 11.57 5.55 20.17
N ALA A 183 12.26 4.69 20.92
CA ALA A 183 13.41 3.95 20.39
C ALA A 183 12.94 2.72 19.61
N LEU A 184 13.64 2.41 18.52
CA LEU A 184 13.55 1.15 17.83
C LEU A 184 14.43 0.11 18.56
N ASP A 185 13.80 -0.84 19.24
CA ASP A 185 14.47 -1.99 19.86
C ASP A 185 13.95 -3.30 19.24
N LYS A 186 14.73 -3.86 18.32
CA LYS A 186 14.44 -5.04 17.47
C LYS A 186 13.31 -4.83 16.49
N ARG A 187 12.14 -4.40 16.97
CA ARG A 187 10.93 -4.24 16.18
C ARG A 187 10.03 -3.16 16.76
N LEU A 188 9.48 -2.33 15.89
CA LEU A 188 8.45 -1.35 16.19
C LEU A 188 7.31 -1.50 15.17
N ILE A 189 6.07 -1.49 15.64
CA ILE A 189 4.89 -1.54 14.77
C ILE A 189 4.23 -0.16 14.79
N LEU A 190 4.10 0.45 13.61
CA LEU A 190 3.47 1.75 13.41
C LEU A 190 2.21 1.55 12.57
N ASN A 191 1.04 1.80 13.16
CA ASN A 191 -0.24 1.70 12.47
C ASN A 191 -0.73 3.10 12.08
N PHE A 192 -0.75 3.39 10.78
CA PHE A 192 -1.26 4.63 10.21
C PHE A 192 -2.60 4.36 9.56
N ASN A 193 -3.67 4.67 10.28
CA ASN A 193 -5.04 4.41 9.83
C ASN A 193 -5.84 5.70 9.68
N GLY A 194 -6.76 5.70 8.72
CA GLY A 194 -7.78 6.73 8.56
C GLY A 194 -7.48 7.77 7.48
N GLY A 195 -8.51 8.57 7.20
CA GLY A 195 -8.60 9.39 5.99
C GLY A 195 -7.43 10.32 5.65
N PRO A 196 -6.66 10.90 6.60
CA PRO A 196 -5.49 11.69 6.24
C PRO A 196 -4.40 10.89 5.51
N PHE A 197 -4.13 9.65 5.92
CA PHE A 197 -3.05 8.85 5.34
C PHE A 197 -3.42 8.26 3.98
N GLU A 198 -4.71 8.07 3.72
CA GLU A 198 -5.26 7.71 2.41
C GLU A 198 -5.15 8.86 1.38
N GLN A 199 -4.76 10.07 1.80
CA GLN A 199 -4.60 11.23 0.91
C GLN A 199 -3.15 11.70 0.74
N THR A 200 -2.30 11.45 1.74
CA THR A 200 -0.92 11.99 1.75
C THR A 200 0.17 10.92 1.74
N GLY A 201 -0.18 9.66 2.00
CA GLY A 201 0.77 8.61 2.29
C GLY A 201 1.15 8.58 3.77
N ALA A 202 1.26 7.38 4.33
CA ALA A 202 1.74 7.14 5.69
C ALA A 202 3.26 7.20 5.75
N GLY A 203 3.80 7.88 6.77
CA GLY A 203 5.24 8.06 6.91
C GLY A 203 5.72 8.37 8.32
N PHE A 204 7.02 8.19 8.54
CA PHE A 204 7.71 8.41 9.80
C PHE A 204 9.10 8.99 9.56
N VAL A 205 9.72 9.51 10.62
CA VAL A 205 11.10 9.96 10.64
C VAL A 205 11.90 9.03 11.55
N MET A 206 13.12 8.66 11.18
CA MET A 206 14.03 7.94 12.07
C MET A 206 15.45 8.53 12.10
N SER A 207 16.19 8.29 13.18
CA SER A 207 17.62 8.56 13.21
C SER A 207 18.42 7.52 12.42
N THR A 208 19.51 7.96 11.82
CA THR A 208 20.46 7.10 11.08
C THR A 208 21.54 6.48 11.98
N GLU A 209 21.62 6.92 13.24
CA GLU A 209 22.51 6.43 14.31
C GLU A 209 21.75 5.94 15.53
#